data_AF-A0A9W9AAY2-F1
#
_entry.id   AF-A0A9W9AAY2-F1
#
_cell.length_a   1.000
_cell.length_b   1.000
_cell.length_c   1.000
_cell.angle_alpha   90.00
_cell.angle_beta   90.00
_cell.angle_gamma   90.00
#
_symmetry.space_group_name_H-M   'P 1'
#
loop_
_entity.id
_entity.type
_entity.pdbx_description
1 polymer ?
#
loop_
_entity_poly.entity_id
_entity_poly.type
_entity_poly.pdbx_seq_one_letter_code
_entity_poly.pdbx_strand_id
1 'polypeptide(L)'
;MVNFTILAGGFSVPGFISTYVFNNETNSLSIAAQSLSGDNPSWIALHPEDPNVLYSVNEIQTIGNLQSFTINNDTSLSLIDTVSTQGVGPTFTNPLSTGEVSAMNFGSPNCSFISTDPNDPLQFIATNSSGVAFPIPEGGKSNPHMSLEYNDEVLVADLGADKIWRIGKNDTSGNGSFSVQGQIDRDPGSGPRRLAIYNDILFVVSETASTLTAQRIPAGPNGTTSSLLANISTFPADALPGSKFAAAELLISTPTERFPNPLIYVSNRNIGSTIDPKGDTIAIFEFVNGTTLTLSTPEFNNTVTNAKRMKRVSRSSTLRRNNISSESSTSNSEGAGYYGILGYAK
;
A
#
# COMPACT_ATOMS: atom_id res chain seq x y z
N MET A 1 -3.70 -29.56 7.32
CA MET A 1 -2.52 -28.71 7.55
C MET A 1 -2.33 -27.77 6.38
N VAL A 2 -2.50 -26.47 6.60
CA VAL A 2 -2.20 -25.46 5.59
C VAL A 2 -1.09 -24.58 6.15
N ASN A 3 0.09 -24.69 5.56
CA ASN A 3 1.21 -23.80 5.85
C ASN A 3 1.13 -22.65 4.87
N PHE A 4 1.07 -21.43 5.38
CA PHE A 4 1.11 -20.22 4.57
C PHE A 4 2.53 -19.71 4.53
N THR A 5 3.08 -19.55 3.33
CA THR A 5 4.40 -18.94 3.15
C THR A 5 4.24 -17.44 3.08
N ILE A 6 5.01 -16.70 3.89
CA ILE A 6 4.99 -15.23 3.97
C ILE A 6 6.38 -14.69 3.70
N LEU A 7 6.55 -13.91 2.64
CA LEU A 7 7.79 -13.16 2.37
C LEU A 7 7.69 -11.78 3.00
N ALA A 8 8.75 -11.29 3.64
CA ALA A 8 8.80 -9.93 4.16
C ALA A 8 10.19 -9.28 4.01
N GLY A 9 10.21 -8.09 3.43
CA GLY A 9 11.34 -7.18 3.46
C GLY A 9 11.30 -6.25 4.68
N GLY A 10 12.18 -5.24 4.69
CA GLY A 10 12.24 -4.23 5.74
C GLY A 10 13.53 -3.40 5.71
N PHE A 11 13.67 -2.46 6.64
CA PHE A 11 14.90 -1.68 6.81
C PHE A 11 15.98 -2.52 7.52
N SER A 12 17.03 -2.87 6.80
CA SER A 12 18.14 -3.71 7.28
C SER A 12 19.42 -3.41 6.51
N VAL A 13 20.55 -3.43 7.23
CA VAL A 13 21.91 -3.25 6.69
C VAL A 13 22.83 -4.25 7.41
N PRO A 14 23.39 -5.28 6.73
CA PRO A 14 23.12 -5.62 5.33
C PRO A 14 21.65 -6.01 5.10
N GLY A 15 21.13 -5.72 3.90
CA GLY A 15 19.76 -6.03 3.52
C GLY A 15 19.45 -7.52 3.39
N PHE A 16 18.27 -7.94 3.84
CA PHE A 16 17.74 -9.29 3.62
C PHE A 16 16.21 -9.31 3.51
N ILE A 17 15.69 -10.33 2.84
CA ILE A 17 14.27 -10.67 2.80
C ILE A 17 14.09 -11.98 3.58
N SER A 18 13.12 -12.00 4.49
CA SER A 18 12.81 -13.18 5.29
C SER A 18 11.62 -13.93 4.72
N THR A 19 11.71 -15.26 4.72
CA THR A 19 10.58 -16.15 4.45
C THR A 19 10.11 -16.72 5.78
N TYR A 20 8.83 -16.54 6.09
CA TYR A 20 8.16 -17.12 7.23
C TYR A 20 7.18 -18.20 6.79
N VAL A 21 6.94 -19.16 7.67
CA VAL A 21 5.86 -20.13 7.56
C VAL A 21 4.90 -19.91 8.71
N PHE A 22 3.64 -19.61 8.38
CA PHE A 22 2.54 -19.59 9.33
C PHE A 22 1.79 -20.92 9.27
N ASN A 23 1.82 -21.66 10.37
CA ASN A 23 1.03 -22.87 10.53
C ASN A 23 -0.29 -22.53 11.23
N ASN A 24 -1.41 -22.73 10.53
CA ASN A 24 -2.73 -22.38 11.04
C ASN A 24 -3.31 -23.37 12.06
N GLU A 25 -2.80 -24.59 12.14
CA GLU A 25 -3.22 -25.58 13.12
C GLU A 25 -2.61 -25.26 14.49
N THR A 26 -1.33 -24.87 14.50
CA THR A 26 -0.60 -24.53 15.73
C THR A 26 -0.65 -23.03 16.06
N ASN A 27 -1.14 -22.19 15.14
CA ASN A 27 -1.07 -20.72 15.23
C ASN A 27 0.35 -20.20 15.46
N SER A 28 1.34 -20.81 14.83
CA SER A 28 2.75 -20.45 14.99
C SER A 28 3.33 -19.85 13.72
N LEU A 29 4.14 -18.80 13.87
CA LEU A 29 4.95 -18.20 12.82
C LEU A 29 6.41 -18.54 13.07
N SER A 30 7.10 -19.11 12.09
CA SER A 30 8.53 -19.44 12.16
C SER A 30 9.28 -18.92 10.95
N ILE A 31 10.53 -18.53 11.11
CA ILE A 31 11.42 -18.18 10.00
C ILE A 31 11.84 -19.48 9.30
N ALA A 32 11.62 -19.56 7.99
CA ALA A 32 12.05 -20.66 7.14
C ALA A 32 13.38 -20.35 6.42
N ALA A 33 13.55 -19.11 5.95
CA ALA A 33 14.76 -18.68 5.27
C ALA A 33 15.02 -17.18 5.48
N GLN A 34 16.28 -16.78 5.31
CA GLN A 34 16.69 -15.39 5.16
C GLN A 34 17.64 -15.31 3.97
N SER A 35 17.26 -14.53 2.97
CA SER A 35 18.02 -14.37 1.74
C SER A 35 18.54 -12.94 1.60
N LEU A 36 19.82 -12.81 1.25
CA LEU A 36 20.46 -11.51 1.08
C LEU A 36 19.80 -10.71 -0.06
N SER A 37 19.74 -9.40 0.13
CA SER A 37 19.28 -8.39 -0.84
C SER A 37 20.23 -7.19 -0.77
N GLY A 38 20.03 -6.19 -1.62
CA GLY A 38 20.56 -4.85 -1.34
C GLY A 38 19.96 -4.29 -0.04
N ASP A 39 20.61 -3.29 0.54
CA ASP A 39 20.16 -2.68 1.80
C ASP A 39 18.72 -2.17 1.72
N ASN A 40 18.03 -2.26 2.85
CA ASN A 40 16.66 -1.78 3.03
C ASN A 40 15.67 -2.22 1.93
N PRO A 41 15.44 -3.54 1.72
CA PRO A 41 14.39 -4.02 0.82
C PRO A 41 13.00 -3.70 1.37
N SER A 42 12.56 -2.44 1.32
CA SER A 42 11.42 -1.94 2.09
C SER A 42 10.06 -2.30 1.50
N TRP A 43 10.01 -2.70 0.23
CA TRP A 43 8.80 -3.14 -0.45
C TRP A 43 9.08 -4.25 -1.45
N ILE A 44 8.19 -5.24 -1.50
CA ILE A 44 8.25 -6.38 -2.40
C ILE A 44 6.94 -6.58 -3.15
N ALA A 45 7.02 -7.12 -4.36
CA ALA A 45 5.85 -7.49 -5.16
C ALA A 45 6.11 -8.78 -5.94
N LEU A 46 5.13 -9.67 -6.00
CA LEU A 46 5.18 -10.87 -6.82
C LEU A 46 4.83 -10.52 -8.27
N HIS A 47 5.44 -11.23 -9.21
CA HIS A 47 4.97 -11.21 -10.59
C HIS A 47 3.52 -11.75 -10.67
N PRO A 48 2.64 -11.15 -11.51
CA PRO A 48 1.22 -11.51 -11.53
C PRO A 48 0.96 -12.96 -11.98
N GLU A 49 1.71 -13.46 -12.96
CA GLU A 49 1.50 -14.80 -13.55
C GLU A 49 2.51 -15.87 -13.09
N ASP A 50 3.80 -15.55 -12.97
CA ASP A 50 4.82 -16.45 -12.42
C ASP A 50 4.98 -16.28 -10.90
N PRO A 51 4.47 -17.21 -10.08
CA PRO A 51 4.53 -17.11 -8.62
C PRO A 51 5.94 -17.33 -8.05
N ASN A 52 6.95 -17.60 -8.88
CA ASN A 52 8.33 -17.77 -8.47
C ASN A 52 9.19 -16.52 -8.75
N VAL A 53 8.61 -15.45 -9.29
CA VAL A 53 9.33 -14.20 -9.55
C VAL A 53 8.90 -13.15 -8.53
N LEU A 54 9.88 -12.56 -7.84
CA LEU A 54 9.70 -11.50 -6.86
C LEU A 54 10.52 -10.27 -7.24
N TYR A 55 9.93 -9.10 -7.10
CA TYR A 55 10.61 -7.82 -7.21
C TYR A 55 10.74 -7.15 -5.84
N SER A 56 11.84 -6.45 -5.61
CA SER A 56 12.06 -5.64 -4.41
C SER A 56 12.70 -4.32 -4.77
N VAL A 57 12.28 -3.24 -4.10
CA VAL A 57 13.03 -1.96 -4.13
C VAL A 57 13.93 -1.85 -2.92
N ASN A 58 15.08 -1.19 -3.09
CA ASN A 58 15.99 -0.83 -2.01
C ASN A 58 15.82 0.65 -1.65
N GLU A 59 15.18 0.91 -0.51
CA GLU A 59 14.93 2.26 -0.01
C GLU A 59 16.14 2.80 0.74
N ILE A 60 17.06 3.37 -0.04
CA ILE A 60 18.30 3.96 0.43
C ILE A 60 18.30 5.48 0.22
N GLN A 61 19.14 6.19 0.99
CA GLN A 61 19.20 7.67 0.96
C GLN A 61 19.80 8.24 -0.33
N THR A 62 20.38 7.38 -1.17
CA THR A 62 20.90 7.72 -2.50
C THR A 62 19.95 7.25 -3.59
N ILE A 63 20.39 7.30 -4.85
CA ILE A 63 19.69 6.60 -5.94
C ILE A 63 19.51 5.13 -5.53
N GLY A 64 18.25 4.68 -5.50
CA GLY A 64 17.90 3.33 -5.11
C GLY A 64 17.91 2.34 -6.28
N ASN A 65 17.55 1.10 -5.96
CA ASN A 65 17.54 0.00 -6.92
C ASN A 65 16.21 -0.73 -6.92
N LEU A 66 15.90 -1.34 -8.06
CA LEU A 66 14.93 -2.42 -8.21
C LEU A 66 15.70 -3.71 -8.44
N GLN A 67 15.31 -4.76 -7.73
CA GLN A 67 15.94 -6.08 -7.77
C GLN A 67 14.89 -7.14 -8.15
N SER A 68 15.30 -8.15 -8.90
CA SER A 68 14.49 -9.33 -9.21
C SER A 68 15.07 -10.56 -8.52
N PHE A 69 14.19 -11.46 -8.09
CA PHE A 69 14.56 -12.69 -7.41
C PHE A 69 13.75 -13.86 -7.95
N THR A 70 14.40 -15.03 -8.02
CA THR A 70 13.71 -16.31 -8.10
C THR A 70 13.41 -16.81 -6.69
N ILE A 71 12.16 -17.22 -6.45
CA ILE A 71 11.73 -17.95 -5.26
C ILE A 71 11.99 -19.43 -5.50
N ASN A 72 12.93 -20.01 -4.75
CA ASN A 72 13.33 -21.41 -4.88
C ASN A 72 12.32 -22.35 -4.22
N ASN A 73 12.39 -23.64 -4.55
CA ASN A 73 11.53 -24.68 -3.97
C ASN A 73 11.66 -24.80 -2.44
N ASP A 74 12.82 -24.44 -1.88
CA ASP A 74 13.09 -24.41 -0.44
C ASP A 74 12.68 -23.09 0.23
N THR A 75 11.98 -22.22 -0.50
CA THR A 75 11.50 -20.88 -0.10
C THR A 75 12.59 -19.82 0.12
N SER A 76 13.86 -20.15 -0.15
CA SER A 76 14.91 -19.15 -0.25
C SER A 76 14.76 -18.32 -1.54
N LEU A 77 15.33 -17.12 -1.54
CA LEU A 77 15.40 -16.24 -2.70
C LEU A 77 16.81 -16.22 -3.29
N SER A 78 16.88 -16.25 -4.62
CA SER A 78 18.10 -16.03 -5.40
C SER A 78 17.99 -14.67 -6.10
N LEU A 79 18.86 -13.71 -5.79
CA LEU A 79 18.95 -12.45 -6.52
C LEU A 79 19.42 -12.71 -7.96
N ILE A 80 18.68 -12.23 -8.95
CA ILE A 80 18.97 -12.46 -10.37
C ILE A 80 19.50 -11.21 -11.06
N ASP A 81 18.79 -10.08 -10.94
CA ASP A 81 19.18 -8.83 -11.57
C ASP A 81 18.94 -7.63 -10.63
N THR A 82 19.63 -6.52 -10.92
CA THR A 82 19.54 -5.26 -10.19
C THR A 82 19.70 -4.10 -11.16
N VAL A 83 18.75 -3.17 -11.12
CA VAL A 83 18.76 -1.97 -11.95
C VAL A 83 18.48 -0.72 -11.11
N SER A 84 19.07 0.41 -11.49
CA SER A 84 18.81 1.68 -10.82
C SER A 84 17.37 2.14 -11.03
N THR A 85 16.73 2.67 -9.99
CA THR A 85 15.42 3.34 -10.10
C THR A 85 15.53 4.78 -10.59
N GLN A 86 16.76 5.28 -10.84
CA GLN A 86 17.04 6.65 -11.32
C GLN A 86 16.50 7.76 -10.40
N GLY A 87 16.17 7.43 -9.15
CA GLY A 87 15.67 8.37 -8.15
C GLY A 87 15.95 7.87 -6.74
N VAL A 88 15.70 8.73 -5.76
CA VAL A 88 16.13 8.55 -4.37
C VAL A 88 15.05 7.87 -3.55
N GLY A 89 15.43 6.90 -2.72
CA GLY A 89 14.54 6.24 -1.76
C GLY A 89 13.27 5.65 -2.38
N PRO A 90 13.36 4.66 -3.29
CA PRO A 90 12.18 3.99 -3.82
C PRO A 90 11.42 3.25 -2.70
N THR A 91 10.18 3.65 -2.44
CA THR A 91 9.35 3.14 -1.32
C THR A 91 8.35 2.08 -1.73
N PHE A 92 8.15 1.88 -3.03
CA PHE A 92 7.12 0.99 -3.56
C PHE A 92 7.51 0.46 -4.93
N THR A 93 7.14 -0.80 -5.17
CA THR A 93 7.22 -1.44 -6.48
C THR A 93 6.02 -2.32 -6.74
N ASN A 94 5.61 -2.41 -8.00
CA ASN A 94 4.60 -3.34 -8.47
C ASN A 94 4.80 -3.60 -9.97
N PRO A 95 4.72 -4.86 -10.44
CA PRO A 95 4.61 -5.16 -11.87
C PRO A 95 3.31 -4.62 -12.45
N LEU A 96 3.36 -4.19 -13.70
CA LEU A 96 2.21 -3.71 -14.48
C LEU A 96 1.81 -4.77 -15.51
N SER A 97 0.54 -4.75 -15.91
CA SER A 97 0.02 -5.64 -16.96
C SER A 97 0.77 -5.51 -18.30
N THR A 98 1.44 -4.37 -18.49
CA THR A 98 2.16 -4.05 -19.71
C THR A 98 3.62 -4.55 -19.75
N GLY A 99 4.08 -5.25 -18.70
CA GLY A 99 5.43 -5.84 -18.64
C GLY A 99 6.51 -4.93 -18.05
N GLU A 100 6.17 -3.72 -17.61
CA GLU A 100 7.07 -2.90 -16.81
C GLU A 100 6.87 -3.13 -15.31
N VAL A 101 7.93 -2.93 -14.53
CA VAL A 101 7.89 -2.90 -13.07
C VAL A 101 8.07 -1.46 -12.63
N SER A 102 7.12 -0.96 -11.85
CA SER A 102 7.14 0.41 -11.35
C SER A 102 8.03 0.54 -10.11
N ALA A 103 8.67 1.69 -9.94
CA ALA A 103 9.42 2.07 -8.73
C ALA A 103 9.14 3.52 -8.35
N MET A 104 8.60 3.75 -7.15
CA MET A 104 8.19 5.09 -6.68
C MET A 104 9.27 5.71 -5.81
N ASN A 105 10.02 6.68 -6.35
CA ASN A 105 11.14 7.31 -5.66
C ASN A 105 10.64 8.39 -4.70
N PHE A 106 10.47 8.07 -3.42
CA PHE A 106 9.88 9.01 -2.46
C PHE A 106 10.79 10.21 -2.18
N GLY A 107 12.11 10.01 -2.24
CA GLY A 107 13.12 11.02 -1.97
C GLY A 107 13.39 11.99 -3.13
N SER A 108 12.76 11.79 -4.29
CA SER A 108 12.92 12.66 -5.47
C SER A 108 11.59 12.83 -6.22
N PRO A 109 11.37 13.90 -7.00
CA PRO A 109 10.09 14.20 -7.63
C PRO A 109 9.88 13.37 -8.92
N ASN A 110 10.07 12.05 -8.86
CA ASN A 110 9.93 11.18 -10.02
C ASN A 110 9.55 9.73 -9.66
N CYS A 111 9.13 8.96 -10.64
CA CYS A 111 9.09 7.50 -10.58
C CYS A 111 9.80 6.90 -11.79
N SER A 112 9.91 5.58 -11.80
CA SER A 112 10.46 4.82 -12.94
C SER A 112 9.54 3.67 -13.31
N PHE A 113 9.41 3.42 -14.61
CA PHE A 113 8.79 2.24 -15.19
C PHE A 113 9.87 1.47 -15.94
N ILE A 114 10.28 0.35 -15.35
CA ILE A 114 11.43 -0.43 -15.78
C ILE A 114 10.93 -1.62 -16.59
N SER A 115 11.32 -1.72 -17.85
CA SER A 115 10.93 -2.84 -18.70
C SER A 115 11.62 -4.13 -18.28
N THR A 116 10.91 -5.26 -18.36
CA THR A 116 11.51 -6.60 -18.23
C THR A 116 11.60 -7.29 -19.59
N ASP A 117 12.45 -8.31 -19.72
CA ASP A 117 12.42 -9.19 -20.90
C ASP A 117 11.08 -9.95 -20.94
N PRO A 118 10.30 -9.87 -22.04
CA PRO A 118 9.04 -10.61 -22.16
C PRO A 118 9.18 -12.13 -22.06
N ASN A 119 10.37 -12.68 -22.29
CA ASN A 119 10.66 -14.12 -22.19
C ASN A 119 11.34 -14.50 -20.87
N ASP A 120 11.89 -13.52 -20.15
CA ASP A 120 12.53 -13.70 -18.85
C ASP A 120 12.25 -12.50 -17.94
N PRO A 121 11.12 -12.50 -17.20
CA PRO A 121 10.73 -11.38 -16.35
C PRO A 121 11.70 -11.10 -15.19
N LEU A 122 12.71 -11.94 -14.97
CA LEU A 122 13.79 -11.69 -14.02
C LEU A 122 14.84 -10.72 -14.56
N GLN A 123 14.92 -10.50 -15.87
CA GLN A 123 15.93 -9.62 -16.50
C GLN A 123 15.34 -8.25 -16.83
N PHE A 124 16.03 -7.18 -16.46
CA PHE A 124 15.62 -5.82 -16.76
C PHE A 124 16.22 -5.30 -18.08
N ILE A 125 15.42 -4.60 -18.88
CA ILE A 125 15.87 -3.92 -20.10
C ILE A 125 16.10 -2.44 -19.78
N ALA A 126 17.27 -2.12 -19.20
CA ALA A 126 17.59 -0.78 -18.72
C ALA A 126 17.50 0.32 -19.81
N THR A 127 17.74 -0.02 -21.09
CA THR A 127 17.66 0.93 -22.22
C THR A 127 16.24 1.41 -22.51
N ASN A 128 15.23 0.64 -22.09
CA ASN A 128 13.81 0.94 -22.34
C ASN A 128 13.11 1.48 -21.09
N SER A 129 13.81 1.50 -19.94
CA SER A 129 13.29 2.02 -18.68
C SER A 129 13.11 3.54 -18.74
N SER A 130 11.91 4.01 -18.41
CA SER A 130 11.54 5.42 -18.47
C SER A 130 11.34 6.01 -17.08
N GLY A 131 12.09 7.06 -16.77
CA GLY A 131 11.82 7.93 -15.62
C GLY A 131 10.72 8.94 -15.94
N VAL A 132 9.75 9.12 -15.04
CA VAL A 132 8.68 10.11 -15.17
C VAL A 132 8.83 11.15 -14.07
N ALA A 133 9.07 12.40 -14.45
CA ALA A 133 9.11 13.52 -13.52
C ALA A 133 7.71 13.99 -13.16
N PHE A 134 7.48 14.29 -11.89
CA PHE A 134 6.24 14.86 -11.40
C PHE A 134 6.36 16.39 -11.29
N PRO A 135 5.30 17.15 -11.66
CA PRO A 135 5.25 18.57 -11.38
C PRO A 135 5.36 18.84 -9.87
N ILE A 136 6.18 19.82 -9.50
CA ILE A 136 6.31 20.27 -8.11
C ILE A 136 5.42 21.50 -7.92
N PRO A 137 4.42 21.47 -7.02
CA PRO A 137 3.61 22.64 -6.69
C PRO A 137 4.47 23.79 -6.13
N GLU A 138 4.08 25.04 -6.38
CA GLU A 138 4.78 26.21 -5.84
C GLU A 138 4.86 26.15 -4.31
N GLY A 139 6.07 26.24 -3.75
CA GLY A 139 6.31 26.12 -2.31
C GLY A 139 6.03 24.72 -1.72
N GLY A 140 5.68 23.75 -2.57
CA GLY A 140 5.44 22.37 -2.20
C GLY A 140 6.62 21.45 -2.49
N LYS A 141 6.33 20.15 -2.46
CA LYS A 141 7.26 19.06 -2.79
C LYS A 141 6.50 17.98 -3.54
N SER A 142 7.22 17.02 -4.09
CA SER A 142 6.65 15.78 -4.64
C SER A 142 7.38 14.61 -3.99
N ASN A 143 6.59 13.70 -3.41
CA ASN A 143 7.03 12.48 -2.73
C ASN A 143 6.10 11.33 -3.17
N PRO A 144 6.24 10.81 -4.40
CA PRO A 144 5.44 9.68 -4.88
C PRO A 144 5.67 8.46 -4.00
N HIS A 145 4.59 7.85 -3.52
CA HIS A 145 4.66 6.78 -2.51
C HIS A 145 4.16 5.43 -3.03
N MET A 146 3.17 5.38 -3.93
CA MET A 146 2.75 4.11 -4.54
C MET A 146 2.15 4.29 -5.92
N SER A 147 2.16 3.23 -6.72
CA SER A 147 1.48 3.11 -8.01
C SER A 147 0.36 2.07 -7.94
N LEU A 148 -0.74 2.32 -8.64
CA LEU A 148 -1.86 1.40 -8.82
C LEU A 148 -2.34 1.46 -10.28
N GLU A 149 -2.26 0.35 -11.00
CA GLU A 149 -2.80 0.25 -12.35
C GLU A 149 -4.33 0.29 -12.32
N TYR A 150 -4.93 1.02 -13.26
CA TYR A 150 -6.37 1.13 -13.42
C TYR A 150 -6.72 1.36 -14.89
N ASN A 151 -7.29 0.35 -15.55
CA ASN A 151 -7.47 0.34 -17.01
C ASN A 151 -6.13 0.63 -17.72
N ASP A 152 -6.10 1.61 -18.63
CA ASP A 152 -4.91 1.94 -19.45
C ASP A 152 -3.98 2.99 -18.81
N GLU A 153 -4.13 3.27 -17.51
CA GLU A 153 -3.31 4.24 -16.77
C GLU A 153 -2.76 3.67 -15.46
N VAL A 154 -1.77 4.37 -14.91
CA VAL A 154 -1.24 4.13 -13.58
C VAL A 154 -1.54 5.35 -12.70
N LEU A 155 -2.28 5.12 -11.61
CA LEU A 155 -2.54 6.10 -10.58
C LEU A 155 -1.37 6.12 -9.58
N VAL A 156 -0.79 7.29 -9.33
CA VAL A 156 0.33 7.44 -8.39
C VAL A 156 -0.07 8.34 -7.24
N ALA A 157 -0.10 7.80 -6.01
CA ALA A 157 -0.30 8.61 -4.82
C ALA A 157 0.98 9.40 -4.51
N ASP A 158 0.90 10.73 -4.55
CA ASP A 158 2.00 11.63 -4.22
C ASP A 158 1.69 12.35 -2.91
N LEU A 159 2.35 11.87 -1.84
CA LEU A 159 2.18 12.38 -0.49
C LEU A 159 2.60 13.84 -0.41
N GLY A 160 3.66 14.22 -1.11
CA GLY A 160 4.22 15.57 -1.05
C GLY A 160 3.38 16.61 -1.76
N ALA A 161 2.77 16.22 -2.88
CA ALA A 161 2.03 17.14 -3.76
C ALA A 161 0.54 17.27 -3.41
N ASP A 162 0.02 16.41 -2.51
CA ASP A 162 -1.42 16.24 -2.28
C ASP A 162 -2.18 15.94 -3.59
N LYS A 163 -1.64 15.01 -4.37
CA LYS A 163 -2.18 14.59 -5.68
C LYS A 163 -2.22 13.08 -5.79
N ILE A 164 -3.11 12.60 -6.63
CA ILE A 164 -2.98 11.30 -7.27
C ILE A 164 -2.71 11.57 -8.75
N TRP A 165 -1.47 11.40 -9.20
CA TRP A 165 -1.11 11.62 -10.60
C TRP A 165 -1.68 10.50 -11.47
N ARG A 166 -2.09 10.85 -12.69
CA ARG A 166 -2.53 9.89 -13.71
C ARG A 166 -1.42 9.80 -14.74
N ILE A 167 -0.79 8.63 -14.81
CA ILE A 167 0.29 8.36 -15.74
C ILE A 167 -0.24 7.48 -16.86
N GLY A 168 0.07 7.81 -18.11
CA GLY A 168 -0.25 6.97 -19.25
C GLY A 168 0.95 6.79 -20.18
N LYS A 169 0.89 5.77 -21.02
CA LYS A 169 1.89 5.56 -22.08
C LYS A 169 1.74 6.61 -23.18
N ASN A 170 2.87 7.13 -23.67
CA ASN A 170 2.90 8.14 -24.73
C ASN A 170 2.69 7.55 -26.13
N ASP A 171 2.98 6.26 -26.32
CA ASP A 171 2.84 5.57 -27.61
C ASP A 171 2.47 4.09 -27.39
N THR A 172 1.52 3.59 -28.18
CA THR A 172 1.15 2.17 -28.25
C THR A 172 2.15 1.33 -29.06
N SER A 173 3.12 1.95 -29.75
CA SER A 173 4.04 1.29 -30.70
C SER A 173 5.30 0.66 -30.10
N GLY A 174 5.49 0.69 -28.78
CA GLY A 174 6.47 -0.15 -28.08
C GLY A 174 7.73 0.52 -27.53
N ASN A 175 7.89 1.85 -27.66
CA ASN A 175 8.99 2.57 -27.01
C ASN A 175 8.78 2.87 -25.52
N GLY A 176 7.69 2.37 -24.91
CA GLY A 176 7.54 2.23 -23.45
C GLY A 176 7.54 3.52 -22.61
N SER A 177 7.58 4.72 -23.22
CA SER A 177 7.67 5.96 -22.44
C SER A 177 6.33 6.34 -21.80
N PHE A 178 6.38 6.69 -20.52
CA PHE A 178 5.24 7.14 -19.73
C PHE A 178 5.32 8.66 -19.50
N SER A 179 4.18 9.30 -19.25
CA SER A 179 4.14 10.70 -18.82
C SER A 179 2.95 10.99 -17.92
N VAL A 180 3.02 12.09 -17.17
CA VAL A 180 1.87 12.63 -16.43
C VAL A 180 0.86 13.18 -17.43
N GLN A 181 -0.33 12.59 -17.46
CA GLN A 181 -1.43 12.98 -18.35
C GLN A 181 -2.54 13.74 -17.62
N GLY A 182 -2.58 13.63 -16.28
CA GLY A 182 -3.57 14.31 -15.46
C GLY A 182 -3.31 14.10 -13.98
N GLN A 183 -4.27 14.53 -13.16
CA GLN A 183 -4.19 14.40 -11.70
C GLN A 183 -5.57 14.24 -11.11
N ILE A 184 -5.65 13.72 -9.89
CA ILE A 184 -6.80 13.84 -9.00
C ILE A 184 -6.37 14.64 -7.77
N ASP A 185 -7.00 15.78 -7.53
CA ASP A 185 -6.65 16.69 -6.44
C ASP A 185 -7.12 16.17 -5.08
N ARG A 186 -6.24 16.25 -4.07
CA ARG A 186 -6.56 15.97 -2.66
C ARG A 186 -6.52 17.25 -1.84
N ASP A 187 -7.14 17.19 -0.67
CA ASP A 187 -7.12 18.31 0.28
C ASP A 187 -5.66 18.66 0.64
N PRO A 188 -5.29 19.95 0.66
CA PRO A 188 -3.95 20.39 1.06
C PRO A 188 -3.55 19.86 2.44
N GLY A 189 -2.34 19.31 2.54
CA GLY A 189 -1.80 18.69 3.75
C GLY A 189 -2.35 17.29 4.06
N SER A 190 -3.16 16.68 3.18
CA SER A 190 -3.71 15.35 3.43
C SER A 190 -2.66 14.24 3.34
N GLY A 191 -1.73 14.35 2.38
CA GLY A 191 -0.67 13.37 2.12
C GLY A 191 -1.20 12.01 1.68
N PRO A 192 -1.77 11.87 0.46
CA PRO A 192 -2.23 10.57 -0.04
C PRO A 192 -1.07 9.58 -0.09
N ARG A 193 -1.27 8.40 0.50
CA ARG A 193 -0.20 7.41 0.68
C ARG A 193 -0.52 6.07 0.05
N ARG A 194 -1.75 5.57 0.25
CA ARG A 194 -2.19 4.28 -0.30
C ARG A 194 -3.54 4.35 -0.98
N LEU A 195 -3.66 3.60 -2.06
CA LEU A 195 -4.79 3.52 -2.95
C LEU A 195 -5.28 2.07 -3.02
N ALA A 196 -6.58 1.90 -3.10
CA ALA A 196 -7.19 0.63 -3.48
C ALA A 196 -8.44 0.92 -4.31
N ILE A 197 -8.75 0.04 -5.27
CA ILE A 197 -9.94 0.18 -6.11
C ILE A 197 -10.82 -1.05 -5.88
N TYR A 198 -12.11 -0.81 -5.64
CA TYR A 198 -13.11 -1.86 -5.53
C TYR A 198 -14.44 -1.38 -6.11
N ASN A 199 -14.97 -2.07 -7.13
CA ASN A 199 -16.20 -1.73 -7.85
C ASN A 199 -16.25 -0.23 -8.29
N ASP A 200 -15.21 0.23 -8.99
CA ASP A 200 -15.02 1.61 -9.47
C ASP A 200 -14.97 2.70 -8.38
N ILE A 201 -14.83 2.27 -7.11
CA ILE A 201 -14.59 3.18 -5.99
C ILE A 201 -13.10 3.19 -5.70
N LEU A 202 -12.52 4.38 -5.76
CA LEU A 202 -11.17 4.65 -5.28
C LEU A 202 -11.23 4.95 -3.79
N PHE A 203 -10.53 4.11 -3.03
CA PHE A 203 -10.24 4.30 -1.62
C PHE A 203 -8.85 4.91 -1.48
N VAL A 204 -8.74 5.99 -0.71
CA VAL A 204 -7.48 6.69 -0.49
C VAL A 204 -7.24 6.80 1.00
N VAL A 205 -6.12 6.24 1.45
CA VAL A 205 -5.56 6.51 2.77
C VAL A 205 -4.59 7.67 2.67
N SER A 206 -4.83 8.68 3.49
CA SER A 206 -4.02 9.88 3.63
C SER A 206 -3.20 9.80 4.92
N GLU A 207 -1.87 9.74 4.79
CA GLU A 207 -0.92 9.54 5.90
C GLU A 207 -1.01 10.68 6.91
N THR A 208 -0.84 11.91 6.43
CA THR A 208 -0.74 13.11 7.28
C THR A 208 -2.06 13.44 7.96
N ALA A 209 -3.18 13.32 7.23
CA ALA A 209 -4.50 13.59 7.78
C ALA A 209 -5.08 12.43 8.61
N SER A 210 -4.51 11.22 8.53
CA SER A 210 -5.10 10.01 9.11
C SER A 210 -6.58 9.85 8.74
N THR A 211 -6.86 9.87 7.44
CA THR A 211 -8.20 9.72 6.88
C THR A 211 -8.25 8.60 5.84
N LEU A 212 -9.42 8.01 5.70
CA LEU A 212 -9.81 7.12 4.62
C LEU A 212 -10.96 7.81 3.86
N THR A 213 -10.75 8.03 2.57
CA THR A 213 -11.78 8.58 1.68
C THR A 213 -12.23 7.52 0.67
N ALA A 214 -13.46 7.66 0.19
CA ALA A 214 -14.00 6.86 -0.91
C ALA A 214 -14.64 7.79 -1.93
N GLN A 215 -14.35 7.59 -3.20
CA GLN A 215 -14.96 8.34 -4.30
C GLN A 215 -15.02 7.52 -5.58
N ARG A 216 -15.84 7.95 -6.54
CA ARG A 216 -15.69 7.46 -7.91
C ARG A 216 -14.38 7.99 -8.51
N ILE A 217 -13.79 7.21 -9.40
CA ILE A 217 -12.65 7.65 -10.18
C ILE A 217 -13.16 8.62 -11.25
N PRO A 218 -12.71 9.89 -11.26
CA PRO A 218 -13.08 10.82 -12.32
C PRO A 218 -12.59 10.31 -13.67
N ALA A 219 -13.32 10.60 -14.76
CA ALA A 219 -12.89 10.22 -16.11
C ALA A 219 -11.58 10.92 -16.49
N GLY A 220 -10.56 10.17 -16.91
CA GLY A 220 -9.30 10.72 -17.40
C GLY A 220 -9.40 11.27 -18.83
N PRO A 221 -8.40 12.03 -19.30
CA PRO A 221 -7.32 12.63 -18.50
C PRO A 221 -7.74 13.93 -17.78
N ASN A 222 -8.87 14.53 -18.20
CA ASN A 222 -9.29 15.87 -17.79
C ASN A 222 -10.12 15.92 -16.49
N GLY A 223 -10.64 14.79 -16.01
CA GLY A 223 -11.37 14.74 -14.75
C GLY A 223 -10.41 14.73 -13.57
N THR A 224 -10.43 15.81 -12.79
CA THR A 224 -9.47 16.01 -11.70
C THR A 224 -10.05 15.85 -10.29
N THR A 225 -11.36 15.86 -10.10
CA THR A 225 -11.98 15.60 -8.79
C THR A 225 -13.38 15.05 -8.97
N SER A 226 -13.77 14.14 -8.10
CA SER A 226 -15.16 13.70 -7.92
C SER A 226 -15.55 13.91 -6.47
N SER A 227 -16.83 14.17 -6.21
CA SER A 227 -17.32 14.32 -4.84
C SER A 227 -17.03 13.07 -4.02
N LEU A 228 -16.56 13.25 -2.79
CA LEU A 228 -16.34 12.15 -1.86
C LEU A 228 -17.68 11.50 -1.51
N LEU A 229 -17.72 10.18 -1.64
CA LEU A 229 -18.80 9.33 -1.14
C LEU A 229 -18.68 9.10 0.37
N ALA A 230 -17.45 9.15 0.89
CA ALA A 230 -17.13 9.10 2.31
C ALA A 230 -15.77 9.76 2.60
N ASN A 231 -15.64 10.32 3.80
CA ASN A 231 -14.38 10.78 4.40
C ASN A 231 -14.46 10.50 5.90
N ILE A 232 -13.61 9.61 6.41
CA ILE A 232 -13.64 9.19 7.81
C ILE A 232 -12.22 9.17 8.38
N SER A 233 -12.08 9.55 9.65
CA SER A 233 -10.80 9.45 10.35
C SER A 233 -10.44 8.00 10.64
N THR A 234 -9.19 7.63 10.36
CA THR A 234 -8.58 6.34 10.73
C THR A 234 -7.93 6.38 12.10
N PHE A 235 -7.73 7.59 12.65
CA PHE A 235 -7.16 7.84 13.97
C PHE A 235 -7.86 7.01 15.06
N PRO A 236 -7.14 6.46 16.05
CA PRO A 236 -7.76 5.68 17.11
C PRO A 236 -8.67 6.54 17.99
N ALA A 237 -9.93 6.16 18.13
CA ALA A 237 -10.92 6.94 18.90
C ALA A 237 -10.61 7.00 20.41
N ASP A 238 -9.81 6.06 20.90
CA ASP A 238 -9.37 5.90 22.29
C ASP A 238 -7.87 6.16 22.46
N ALA A 239 -7.26 6.93 21.55
CA ALA A 239 -5.87 7.36 21.65
C ALA A 239 -5.65 8.26 22.88
N LEU A 240 -4.45 8.18 23.46
CA LEU A 240 -4.05 9.06 24.54
C LEU A 240 -3.99 10.54 24.08
N PRO A 241 -4.30 11.51 24.95
CA PRO A 241 -4.10 12.92 24.63
C PRO A 241 -2.64 13.19 24.22
N GLY A 242 -2.45 13.88 23.09
CA GLY A 242 -1.11 14.19 22.56
C GLY A 242 -0.52 13.11 21.65
N SER A 243 -1.19 11.97 21.45
CA SER A 243 -0.80 10.98 20.45
C SER A 243 -0.79 11.58 19.03
N LYS A 244 0.17 11.12 18.22
CA LYS A 244 0.25 11.44 16.80
C LYS A 244 0.31 10.13 16.03
N PHE A 245 -0.64 9.94 15.12
CA PHE A 245 -0.70 8.76 14.27
C PHE A 245 -0.60 9.17 12.80
N ALA A 246 0.02 8.30 12.01
CA ALA A 246 0.12 8.41 10.57
C ALA A 246 -0.45 7.13 9.94
N ALA A 247 -1.46 7.28 9.09
CA ALA A 247 -2.07 6.14 8.41
C ALA A 247 -1.09 5.55 7.37
N ALA A 248 -1.06 4.24 7.21
CA ALA A 248 -0.01 3.57 6.43
C ALA A 248 -0.57 2.59 5.39
N GLU A 249 -0.97 1.39 5.79
CA GLU A 249 -1.41 0.31 4.88
C GLU A 249 -2.91 0.41 4.59
N LEU A 250 -3.35 -0.04 3.42
CA LEU A 250 -4.75 -0.17 3.04
C LEU A 250 -4.99 -1.54 2.41
N LEU A 251 -5.86 -2.36 3.02
CA LEU A 251 -6.27 -3.64 2.47
C LEU A 251 -7.80 -3.73 2.42
N ILE A 252 -8.35 -4.26 1.33
CA ILE A 252 -9.78 -4.53 1.18
C ILE A 252 -9.95 -6.04 1.06
N SER A 253 -10.70 -6.66 1.97
CA SER A 253 -10.93 -8.10 1.95
C SER A 253 -11.91 -8.49 0.85
N THR A 254 -11.69 -9.65 0.24
CA THR A 254 -12.71 -10.32 -0.56
C THR A 254 -13.93 -10.66 0.31
N PRO A 255 -15.16 -10.32 -0.13
CA PRO A 255 -16.37 -10.76 0.54
C PRO A 255 -16.44 -12.28 0.72
N THR A 256 -17.03 -12.70 1.83
CA THR A 256 -17.28 -14.12 2.15
C THR A 256 -18.73 -14.29 2.62
N GLU A 257 -19.21 -15.52 2.76
CA GLU A 257 -20.54 -15.77 3.35
C GLU A 257 -20.70 -15.16 4.75
N ARG A 258 -19.62 -15.15 5.56
CA ARG A 258 -19.61 -14.56 6.91
C ARG A 258 -19.50 -13.04 6.89
N PHE A 259 -18.78 -12.48 5.92
CA PHE A 259 -18.57 -11.05 5.76
C PHE A 259 -18.92 -10.65 4.32
N PRO A 260 -20.22 -10.50 4.00
CA PRO A 260 -20.67 -10.27 2.63
C PRO A 260 -20.36 -8.85 2.11
N ASN A 261 -20.08 -7.91 3.01
CA ASN A 261 -19.51 -6.63 2.65
C ASN A 261 -17.99 -6.70 2.83
N PRO A 262 -17.19 -6.16 1.89
CA PRO A 262 -15.74 -6.14 2.06
C PRO A 262 -15.37 -5.30 3.29
N LEU A 263 -14.45 -5.83 4.09
CA LEU A 263 -13.82 -5.13 5.20
C LEU A 263 -12.59 -4.38 4.68
N ILE A 264 -12.45 -3.14 5.11
CA ILE A 264 -11.33 -2.26 4.76
C ILE A 264 -10.47 -2.09 6.01
N TYR A 265 -9.23 -2.54 5.94
CA TYR A 265 -8.26 -2.46 7.01
C TYR A 265 -7.28 -1.33 6.71
N VAL A 266 -7.09 -0.43 7.68
CA VAL A 266 -6.10 0.64 7.61
C VAL A 266 -5.20 0.56 8.83
N SER A 267 -3.89 0.47 8.64
CA SER A 267 -2.95 0.54 9.76
C SER A 267 -2.61 2.00 10.09
N ASN A 268 -2.43 2.30 11.38
CA ASN A 268 -1.95 3.60 11.85
C ASN A 268 -0.72 3.40 12.73
N ARG A 269 0.36 4.09 12.39
CA ARG A 269 1.65 4.07 13.09
C ARG A 269 1.73 5.25 14.05
N ASN A 270 2.15 5.03 15.28
CA ASN A 270 2.47 6.12 16.19
C ASN A 270 3.77 6.79 15.75
N ILE A 271 3.69 8.08 15.44
CA ILE A 271 4.83 8.91 15.03
C ILE A 271 5.14 10.02 16.04
N GLY A 272 4.49 9.97 17.21
CA GLY A 272 4.66 10.93 18.29
C GLY A 272 5.54 10.40 19.41
N SER A 273 5.79 11.25 20.40
CA SER A 273 6.47 10.86 21.65
C SER A 273 5.54 10.26 22.69
N THR A 274 4.22 10.41 22.53
CA THR A 274 3.22 9.81 23.41
C THR A 274 2.97 8.38 22.97
N ILE A 275 3.58 7.42 23.66
CA ILE A 275 3.46 6.00 23.35
C ILE A 275 2.29 5.39 24.13
N ASP A 276 1.30 4.89 23.42
CA ASP A 276 0.22 4.09 23.99
C ASP A 276 0.74 2.66 24.21
N PRO A 277 0.62 2.07 25.43
CA PRO A 277 1.05 0.69 25.68
C PRO A 277 0.28 -0.35 24.86
N LYS A 278 -0.87 0.00 24.27
CA LYS A 278 -1.60 -0.85 23.31
C LYS A 278 -0.89 -0.96 21.95
N GLY A 279 0.06 -0.06 21.65
CA GLY A 279 0.83 -0.03 20.42
C GLY A 279 0.09 0.62 19.23
N ASP A 280 0.60 0.34 18.04
CA ASP A 280 -0.01 0.74 16.77
C ASP A 280 -1.39 0.09 16.57
N THR A 281 -2.21 0.67 15.69
CA THR A 281 -3.61 0.23 15.54
C THR A 281 -3.94 -0.17 14.12
N ILE A 282 -4.95 -1.03 13.99
CA ILE A 282 -5.64 -1.30 12.73
C ILE A 282 -7.08 -0.82 12.89
N ALA A 283 -7.48 0.14 12.06
CA ALA A 283 -8.86 0.58 11.93
C ALA A 283 -9.56 -0.28 10.86
N ILE A 284 -10.75 -0.77 11.19
CA ILE A 284 -11.54 -1.62 10.29
C ILE A 284 -12.82 -0.88 9.91
N PHE A 285 -13.12 -0.84 8.62
CA PHE A 285 -14.31 -0.19 8.07
C PHE A 285 -15.09 -1.13 7.17
N GLU A 286 -16.38 -0.86 7.03
CA GLU A 286 -17.23 -1.41 5.97
C GLU A 286 -17.65 -0.26 5.06
N PHE A 287 -17.62 -0.50 3.74
CA PHE A 287 -18.19 0.41 2.75
C PHE A 287 -19.40 -0.23 2.08
N VAL A 288 -20.55 0.46 2.13
CA VAL A 288 -21.78 0.04 1.48
C VAL A 288 -22.02 0.93 0.26
N ASN A 289 -21.78 0.37 -0.93
CA ASN A 289 -22.09 1.05 -2.18
C ASN A 289 -23.61 1.01 -2.41
N GLY A 290 -24.35 1.94 -1.81
CA GLY A 290 -25.80 1.99 -1.98
C GLY A 290 -26.16 2.32 -3.44
N THR A 291 -26.65 1.33 -4.19
CA THR A 291 -27.51 1.57 -5.38
C THR A 291 -29.00 1.54 -5.02
N THR A 292 -29.37 1.04 -3.83
CA THR A 292 -30.76 0.99 -3.38
C THR A 292 -31.02 2.03 -2.29
N LEU A 293 -31.59 3.18 -2.69
CA LEU A 293 -32.43 3.95 -1.79
C LEU A 293 -33.73 3.16 -1.62
N THR A 294 -33.84 2.30 -0.61
CA THR A 294 -35.17 2.04 -0.06
C THR A 294 -35.63 3.33 0.59
N LEU A 295 -36.31 4.17 -0.20
CA LEU A 295 -37.18 5.25 0.25
C LEU A 295 -38.26 4.60 1.13
N SER A 296 -37.95 4.39 2.41
CA SER A 296 -38.99 4.54 3.41
C SER A 296 -39.36 6.02 3.40
N THR A 297 -40.65 6.27 3.34
CA THR A 297 -41.34 7.55 3.16
C THR A 297 -40.69 8.76 3.86
N PRO A 298 -40.75 9.95 3.24
CA PRO A 298 -39.95 11.11 3.63
C PRO A 298 -40.50 11.77 4.89
N GLU A 299 -39.69 11.84 5.95
CA GLU A 299 -39.71 13.02 6.82
C GLU A 299 -38.75 14.05 6.22
N PHE A 300 -39.31 15.20 5.83
CA PHE A 300 -38.56 16.34 5.34
C PHE A 300 -37.58 16.82 6.41
N ASN A 301 -36.31 16.44 6.26
CA ASN A 301 -35.17 17.16 6.83
C ASN A 301 -33.99 17.06 5.85
N ASN A 302 -33.60 18.21 5.32
CA ASN A 302 -32.52 18.39 4.32
C ASN A 302 -31.13 18.16 4.92
N THR A 303 -30.83 16.92 5.34
CA THR A 303 -29.50 16.48 5.75
C THR A 303 -29.33 14.97 5.50
N VAL A 304 -29.31 14.55 4.22
CA VAL A 304 -28.80 13.21 3.88
C VAL A 304 -27.28 13.27 3.96
N THR A 305 -26.78 13.03 5.16
CA THR A 305 -25.36 13.06 5.53
C THR A 305 -24.54 12.03 4.75
N ASN A 306 -23.47 12.48 4.08
CA ASN A 306 -22.39 11.66 3.48
C ASN A 306 -21.78 10.61 4.44
N ALA A 307 -22.09 10.68 5.74
CA ALA A 307 -21.62 9.77 6.79
C ALA A 307 -22.22 8.34 6.76
N LYS A 308 -23.19 8.02 5.89
CA LYS A 308 -23.85 6.69 5.92
C LYS A 308 -23.19 5.59 5.08
N ARG A 309 -22.24 5.91 4.19
CA ARG A 309 -21.68 4.92 3.23
C ARG A 309 -20.45 4.18 3.73
N MET A 310 -19.72 4.74 4.70
CA MET A 310 -18.56 4.10 5.33
C MET A 310 -18.71 4.16 6.84
N LYS A 311 -18.59 3.03 7.52
CA LYS A 311 -18.69 2.95 8.99
C LYS A 311 -17.50 2.19 9.56
N ARG A 312 -17.00 2.63 10.71
CA ARG A 312 -16.03 1.87 11.49
C ARG A 312 -16.71 0.63 12.06
N VAL A 313 -16.10 -0.53 11.91
CA VAL A 313 -16.56 -1.78 12.52
C VAL A 313 -16.14 -1.75 13.99
N SER A 314 -17.12 -1.80 14.90
CA SER A 314 -16.85 -1.91 16.33
C SER A 314 -16.75 -3.38 16.73
N ARG A 315 -15.96 -3.64 17.77
CA ARG A 315 -15.90 -4.96 18.40
C ARG A 315 -17.27 -5.24 19.02
N SER A 316 -18.05 -6.15 18.43
CA SER A 316 -19.21 -6.70 19.12
C SER A 316 -18.72 -7.46 20.35
N SER A 317 -19.19 -7.09 21.54
CA SER A 317 -18.81 -7.70 22.82
C SER A 317 -19.29 -9.15 22.99
N THR A 318 -19.92 -9.74 21.97
CA THR A 318 -20.62 -11.04 22.07
C THR A 318 -19.84 -12.27 21.61
N LEU A 319 -18.52 -12.18 21.40
CA LEU A 319 -17.68 -13.37 21.27
C LEU A 319 -17.14 -13.76 22.66
N ARG A 320 -17.86 -14.65 23.33
CA ARG A 320 -17.47 -15.27 24.61
C ARG A 320 -16.05 -15.82 24.51
N ARG A 321 -15.13 -15.24 25.31
CA ARG A 321 -13.83 -15.84 25.63
C ARG A 321 -14.09 -17.12 26.45
N ASN A 322 -13.65 -18.27 25.96
CA ASN A 322 -13.32 -19.38 26.85
C ASN A 322 -11.93 -19.09 27.43
N ASN A 323 -11.88 -19.05 28.76
CA ASN A 323 -10.71 -18.75 29.58
C ASN A 323 -9.58 -19.76 29.34
N ILE A 324 -8.35 -19.25 29.10
CA ILE A 324 -7.12 -19.92 29.52
C ILE A 324 -6.20 -18.87 30.14
N SER A 325 -5.67 -19.24 31.30
CA SER A 325 -4.97 -18.43 32.30
C SER A 325 -3.57 -17.95 31.88
N SER A 326 -3.19 -16.84 32.49
CA SER A 326 -1.92 -16.10 32.39
C SER A 326 -0.72 -16.82 32.99
N GLU A 327 0.44 -16.66 32.38
CA GLU A 327 1.73 -16.55 33.08
C GLU A 327 2.57 -15.42 32.49
N SER A 328 3.28 -14.73 33.37
CA SER A 328 4.06 -13.50 33.16
C SER A 328 5.49 -13.79 32.72
N SER A 329 6.04 -12.97 31.83
CA SER A 329 7.50 -12.77 31.78
C SER A 329 7.86 -11.34 31.35
N THR A 330 8.90 -10.85 32.00
CA THR A 330 9.42 -9.48 32.06
C THR A 330 10.07 -8.98 30.77
N SER A 331 9.95 -7.67 30.56
CA SER A 331 10.51 -6.88 29.47
C SER A 331 12.01 -6.67 29.55
N ASN A 332 12.69 -6.72 28.41
CA ASN A 332 13.87 -5.90 28.13
C ASN A 332 13.60 -5.10 26.85
N SER A 333 13.83 -3.78 26.95
CA SER A 333 13.63 -2.79 25.91
C SER A 333 14.90 -2.57 25.11
N GLU A 334 14.84 -2.60 23.78
CA GLU A 334 15.76 -1.90 22.88
C GLU A 334 15.13 -1.73 21.48
N GLY A 335 15.26 -0.53 20.91
CA GLY A 335 15.15 -0.24 19.46
C GLY A 335 13.75 -0.06 18.85
N ALA A 336 13.24 1.17 18.82
CA ALA A 336 12.12 1.54 17.95
C ALA A 336 12.62 1.71 16.50
N GLY A 337 12.57 0.63 15.72
CA GLY A 337 12.67 0.67 14.27
C GLY A 337 11.28 0.72 13.64
N TYR A 338 11.10 1.57 12.63
CA TYR A 338 9.88 1.67 11.86
C TYR A 338 9.84 0.52 10.85
N TYR A 339 8.84 -0.37 10.93
CA TYR A 339 8.72 -1.51 10.02
C TYR A 339 7.29 -1.65 9.49
N GLY A 340 7.15 -1.58 8.15
CA GLY A 340 5.99 -2.09 7.45
C GLY A 340 6.30 -3.51 7.00
N ILE A 341 5.56 -4.50 7.49
CA ILE A 341 5.61 -5.88 6.99
C ILE A 341 4.53 -6.00 5.93
N LEU A 342 4.91 -6.20 4.68
CA LEU A 342 4.01 -6.75 3.68
C LEU A 342 4.26 -8.25 3.61
N GLY A 343 3.25 -9.05 3.96
CA GLY A 343 3.29 -10.49 3.80
C GLY A 343 2.35 -10.93 2.70
N TYR A 344 2.89 -11.57 1.66
CA TYR A 344 2.07 -12.34 0.72
C TYR A 344 1.92 -13.74 1.26
N ALA A 345 0.69 -14.16 1.59
CA ALA A 345 0.40 -15.55 1.94
C ALA A 345 0.19 -16.34 0.65
N LYS A 346 1.06 -17.32 0.38
CA LYS A 346 0.79 -18.43 -0.54
C LYS A 346 0.17 -19.58 0.23
#